data_AF-A0A2A4UL71-F1
#
_entry.id   AF-A0A2A4UL71-F1
#
_cell.length_a   1.000
_cell.length_b   1.000
_cell.length_c   1.000
_cell.angle_alpha   90.00
_cell.angle_beta   90.00
_cell.angle_gamma   90.00
#
_symmetry.space_group_name_H-M   'P 1'
#
loop_
_entity.id
_entity.type
_entity.pdbx_description
1 polymer ?
#
loop_
_entity_poly.entity_id
_entity_poly.type
_entity_poly.pdbx_seq_one_letter_code
_entity_poly.pdbx_strand_id
1 'polypeptide(L)'
;MLKTLFNSNIVSVSRSVGRGDFDSAVESCKDALVNNENDLMALSLIVMSYELKGDIDNAFAYAQKALNFWPNDFQMLVLSAKYWHRQKHEKNTYLYVSKSVENPPQNVNLSFMKYLSWLLKPFALLSKRIRHVQESIHEDFVDEDANENEDLEWAKKYKEWYESKYH
;
A
#
# COMPACT_ATOMS: atom_id res chain seq x y z
N MET A 1 14.77 -22.28 4.59
CA MET A 1 13.64 -22.60 3.68
C MET A 1 12.59 -21.47 3.60
N LEU A 2 12.47 -20.58 4.60
CA LEU A 2 11.55 -19.44 4.59
C LEU A 2 11.93 -18.27 3.63
N LYS A 3 13.20 -18.12 3.24
CA LYS A 3 13.65 -17.02 2.35
C LYS A 3 13.32 -17.22 0.86
N THR A 4 13.10 -18.46 0.42
CA THR A 4 12.93 -18.77 -1.01
C THR A 4 11.50 -18.55 -1.51
N LEU A 5 10.50 -18.71 -0.65
CA LEU A 5 9.09 -18.47 -0.99
C LEU A 5 8.78 -16.96 -1.11
N PHE A 6 9.41 -16.14 -0.27
CA PHE A 6 9.25 -14.68 -0.28
C PHE A 6 9.67 -14.03 -1.61
N ASN A 7 10.78 -14.49 -2.22
CA ASN A 7 11.29 -13.93 -3.47
C ASN A 7 10.51 -14.35 -4.72
N SER A 8 9.84 -15.50 -4.71
CA SER A 8 9.05 -15.96 -5.88
C SER A 8 7.73 -15.20 -6.00
N ASN A 9 7.06 -14.94 -4.87
CA ASN A 9 5.72 -14.34 -4.86
C ASN A 9 5.75 -12.84 -5.15
N ILE A 10 6.76 -12.10 -4.69
CA ILE A 10 6.86 -10.67 -5.02
C ILE A 10 7.09 -10.46 -6.53
N VAL A 11 7.94 -11.29 -7.15
CA VAL A 11 8.21 -11.18 -8.59
C VAL A 11 6.97 -11.55 -9.43
N SER A 12 6.12 -12.47 -8.97
CA SER A 12 4.83 -12.73 -9.63
C SER A 12 3.87 -11.57 -9.45
N VAL A 13 3.72 -11.04 -8.23
CA VAL A 13 2.85 -9.91 -7.92
C VAL A 13 3.24 -8.67 -8.73
N SER A 14 4.50 -8.24 -8.71
CA SER A 14 4.96 -7.08 -9.48
C SER A 14 4.75 -7.27 -10.99
N ARG A 15 4.91 -8.49 -11.51
CA ARG A 15 4.64 -8.79 -12.92
C ARG A 15 3.15 -8.68 -13.25
N SER A 16 2.29 -9.15 -12.36
CA SER A 16 0.84 -9.11 -12.55
C SER A 16 0.33 -7.66 -12.48
N VAL A 17 0.77 -6.89 -11.48
CA VAL A 17 0.49 -5.45 -11.36
C VAL A 17 0.94 -4.68 -12.60
N GLY A 18 2.19 -4.87 -13.05
CA GLY A 18 2.71 -4.21 -14.26
C GLY A 18 2.01 -4.61 -15.58
N ARG A 19 1.19 -5.65 -15.56
CA ARG A 19 0.33 -6.06 -16.70
C ARG A 19 -1.13 -5.62 -16.53
N GLY A 20 -1.48 -4.96 -15.43
CA GLY A 20 -2.86 -4.66 -15.05
C GLY A 20 -3.66 -5.90 -14.62
N ASP A 21 -3.00 -7.03 -14.39
CA ASP A 21 -3.62 -8.27 -13.95
C ASP A 21 -3.72 -8.30 -12.42
N PHE A 22 -4.56 -7.43 -11.88
CA PHE A 22 -4.70 -7.25 -10.43
C PHE A 22 -5.29 -8.47 -9.73
N ASP A 23 -6.11 -9.27 -10.42
CA ASP A 23 -6.69 -10.48 -9.85
C ASP A 23 -5.61 -11.54 -9.55
N SER A 24 -4.68 -11.76 -10.48
CA SER A 24 -3.53 -12.65 -10.25
C SER A 24 -2.58 -12.13 -9.17
N ALA A 25 -2.43 -10.80 -9.06
CA ALA A 25 -1.65 -10.19 -7.98
C ALA A 25 -2.28 -10.47 -6.61
N VAL A 26 -3.60 -10.28 -6.49
CA VAL A 26 -4.35 -10.57 -5.25
C VAL A 26 -4.26 -12.05 -4.87
N GLU A 27 -4.41 -12.97 -5.81
CA GLU A 27 -4.32 -14.42 -5.55
C GLU A 27 -2.94 -14.80 -5.01
N SER A 28 -1.87 -14.31 -5.65
CA SER A 28 -0.49 -14.55 -5.19
C SER A 28 -0.24 -14.05 -3.76
N CYS A 29 -0.82 -12.90 -3.40
CA CYS A 29 -0.72 -12.37 -2.04
C CYS A 29 -1.59 -13.14 -1.04
N LYS A 30 -2.77 -13.62 -1.43
CA LYS A 30 -3.62 -14.46 -0.56
C LYS A 30 -2.92 -15.76 -0.19
N ASP A 31 -2.20 -16.38 -1.11
CA ASP A 31 -1.39 -17.58 -0.83
C ASP A 31 -0.29 -17.31 0.20
N ALA A 32 0.32 -16.12 0.17
CA ALA A 32 1.27 -15.70 1.21
C ALA A 32 0.59 -15.58 2.59
N LEU A 33 -0.64 -15.04 2.62
CA LEU A 33 -1.42 -14.89 3.85
C LEU A 33 -1.89 -16.21 4.47
N VAL A 34 -1.96 -17.31 3.70
CA VAL A 34 -2.24 -18.65 4.26
C VAL A 34 -1.18 -19.07 5.27
N ASN A 35 0.08 -18.70 5.01
CA ASN A 35 1.21 -19.05 5.89
C ASN A 35 1.50 -17.97 6.93
N ASN A 36 1.19 -16.71 6.63
CA ASN A 36 1.35 -15.60 7.55
C ASN A 36 0.22 -14.57 7.39
N GLU A 37 -0.83 -14.69 8.20
CA GLU A 37 -2.04 -13.87 8.08
C GLU A 37 -1.85 -12.37 8.38
N ASN A 38 -0.76 -12.01 9.06
CA ASN A 38 -0.43 -10.64 9.46
C ASN A 38 0.67 -10.00 8.60
N ASP A 39 1.04 -10.64 7.48
CA ASP A 39 2.03 -10.11 6.55
C ASP A 39 1.54 -8.77 5.96
N LEU A 40 2.06 -7.68 6.52
CA LEU A 40 1.68 -6.32 6.15
C LEU A 40 1.93 -6.06 4.66
N MET A 41 3.00 -6.61 4.09
CA MET A 41 3.33 -6.40 2.69
C MET A 41 2.32 -7.08 1.77
N ALA A 42 1.94 -8.33 2.08
CA ALA A 42 0.92 -9.04 1.33
C ALA A 42 -0.45 -8.33 1.45
N LEU A 43 -0.80 -7.81 2.64
CA LEU A 43 -2.02 -7.04 2.85
C LEU A 43 -2.00 -5.73 2.05
N SER A 44 -0.91 -4.95 2.11
CA SER A 44 -0.77 -3.69 1.35
C SER A 44 -0.83 -3.91 -0.16
N LEU A 45 -0.21 -4.97 -0.68
CA LEU A 45 -0.25 -5.28 -2.12
C LEU A 45 -1.66 -5.68 -2.59
N ILE A 46 -2.44 -6.39 -1.75
CA ILE A 46 -3.85 -6.68 -2.05
C ILE A 46 -4.66 -5.40 -2.09
N VAL A 47 -4.49 -4.55 -1.08
CA VAL A 47 -5.16 -3.25 -0.97
C VAL A 47 -4.89 -2.40 -2.22
N MET A 48 -3.62 -2.23 -2.58
CA MET A 48 -3.19 -1.49 -3.77
C MET A 48 -3.78 -2.09 -5.05
N SER A 49 -3.77 -3.42 -5.20
CA SER A 49 -4.33 -4.09 -6.37
C SER A 49 -5.83 -3.82 -6.53
N TYR A 50 -6.58 -3.78 -5.43
CA TYR A 50 -8.00 -3.41 -5.46
C TYR A 50 -8.22 -1.91 -5.72
N GLU A 51 -7.39 -1.02 -5.17
CA GLU A 51 -7.46 0.41 -5.49
C GLU A 51 -7.21 0.68 -6.97
N LEU A 52 -6.19 0.04 -7.56
CA LEU A 52 -5.89 0.14 -8.99
C LEU A 52 -7.00 -0.45 -9.87
N LYS A 53 -7.72 -1.46 -9.38
CA LYS A 53 -8.93 -2.01 -10.02
C LYS A 53 -10.16 -1.11 -9.86
N GLY A 54 -10.11 -0.13 -8.95
CA GLY A 54 -11.25 0.71 -8.58
C GLY A 54 -12.25 0.03 -7.63
N ASP A 55 -11.91 -1.13 -7.08
CA ASP A 55 -12.73 -1.90 -6.14
C ASP A 55 -12.44 -1.47 -4.70
N ILE A 56 -12.95 -0.30 -4.35
CA ILE A 56 -12.61 0.38 -3.10
C ILE A 56 -13.20 -0.32 -1.88
N ASP A 57 -14.32 -1.05 -2.04
CA ASP A 57 -14.95 -1.80 -0.96
C ASP A 57 -14.04 -2.95 -0.49
N ASN A 58 -13.47 -3.70 -1.44
CA ASN A 58 -12.51 -4.75 -1.12
C ASN A 58 -11.19 -4.15 -0.58
N ALA A 59 -10.69 -3.05 -1.17
CA ALA A 59 -9.51 -2.37 -0.65
C ALA A 59 -9.70 -1.98 0.83
N PHE A 60 -10.86 -1.40 1.18
CA PHE A 60 -11.21 -1.04 2.55
C PHE A 60 -11.27 -2.26 3.48
N ALA A 61 -11.89 -3.36 3.05
CA ALA A 61 -11.98 -4.58 3.85
C ALA A 61 -10.59 -5.14 4.22
N TYR A 62 -9.64 -5.16 3.26
CA TYR A 62 -8.27 -5.59 3.54
C TYR A 62 -7.48 -4.57 4.35
N ALA A 63 -7.73 -3.27 4.18
CA ALA A 63 -7.13 -2.24 5.03
C ALA A 63 -7.57 -2.37 6.49
N GLN A 64 -8.86 -2.67 6.75
CA GLN A 64 -9.32 -2.97 8.11
C GLN A 64 -8.67 -4.24 8.67
N LYS A 65 -8.47 -5.28 7.84
CA LYS A 65 -7.72 -6.47 8.26
C LYS A 65 -6.28 -6.12 8.64
N ALA A 66 -5.60 -5.28 7.86
CA ALA A 66 -4.26 -4.81 8.19
C ALA A 66 -4.23 -4.02 9.50
N LEU A 67 -5.17 -3.10 9.71
CA LEU A 67 -5.27 -2.30 10.94
C LEU A 67 -5.57 -3.13 12.19
N ASN A 68 -6.14 -4.34 12.06
CA ASN A 68 -6.30 -5.25 13.21
C ASN A 68 -4.95 -5.73 13.75
N PHE A 69 -3.94 -5.88 12.89
CA PHE A 69 -2.59 -6.30 13.28
C PHE A 69 -1.64 -5.09 13.46
N TRP A 70 -1.83 -4.05 12.65
CA TRP A 70 -0.98 -2.87 12.55
C TRP A 70 -1.84 -1.61 12.72
N PRO A 71 -2.34 -1.32 13.94
CA PRO A 71 -3.38 -0.30 14.17
C PRO A 71 -2.97 1.14 13.84
N ASN A 72 -1.68 1.36 13.68
CA ASN A 72 -1.07 2.66 13.45
C ASN A 72 -0.43 2.77 12.05
N ASP A 73 -0.70 1.82 11.16
CA ASP A 73 -0.18 1.87 9.79
C ASP A 73 -0.78 3.06 9.03
N PHE A 74 0.08 4.00 8.62
CA PHE A 74 -0.35 5.25 8.01
C PHE A 74 -1.16 5.02 6.73
N GLN A 75 -0.67 4.16 5.83
CA GLN A 75 -1.29 3.91 4.53
C GLN A 75 -2.69 3.32 4.72
N MET A 76 -2.83 2.34 5.61
CA MET A 76 -4.13 1.72 5.90
C MET A 76 -5.11 2.69 6.59
N LEU A 77 -4.62 3.57 7.46
CA LEU A 77 -5.42 4.62 8.09
C LEU A 77 -5.92 5.64 7.07
N VAL A 78 -5.05 6.12 6.17
CA VAL A 78 -5.42 7.08 5.12
C VAL A 78 -6.43 6.48 4.15
N LEU A 79 -6.23 5.25 3.70
CA LEU A 79 -7.19 4.58 2.82
C LEU A 79 -8.55 4.46 3.48
N SER A 80 -8.57 4.07 4.75
CA SER A 80 -9.81 3.99 5.54
C SER A 80 -10.49 5.37 5.66
N ALA A 81 -9.71 6.43 5.85
CA ALA A 81 -10.23 7.80 5.85
C ALA A 81 -10.82 8.18 4.47
N LYS A 82 -10.11 7.91 3.37
CA LYS A 82 -10.57 8.17 2.00
C LYS A 82 -11.86 7.41 1.67
N TYR A 83 -11.97 6.15 2.10
CA TYR A 83 -13.19 5.37 1.99
C TYR A 83 -14.37 6.08 2.67
N TRP A 84 -14.25 6.40 3.96
CA TRP A 84 -15.33 7.07 4.69
C TRP A 84 -15.65 8.47 4.18
N HIS A 85 -14.65 9.18 3.68
CA HIS A 85 -14.81 10.49 3.03
C HIS A 85 -15.68 10.38 1.77
N ARG A 86 -15.45 9.38 0.91
CA ARG A 86 -16.28 9.13 -0.28
C ARG A 86 -17.72 8.80 0.09
N GLN A 87 -17.90 8.07 1.19
CA GLN A 87 -19.22 7.77 1.74
C GLN A 87 -19.87 8.93 2.51
N LYS A 88 -19.21 10.09 2.60
CA LYS A 88 -19.67 11.30 3.31
C LYS A 88 -19.92 11.07 4.82
N HIS A 89 -19.21 10.12 5.43
CA HIS A 89 -19.29 9.85 6.86
C HIS A 89 -18.24 10.66 7.64
N GLU A 90 -18.51 11.95 7.85
CA GLU A 90 -17.53 12.91 8.40
C GLU A 90 -16.88 12.45 9.72
N LYS A 91 -17.67 11.88 10.65
CA LYS A 91 -17.14 11.41 11.94
C LYS A 91 -16.14 10.27 11.78
N ASN A 92 -16.42 9.33 10.88
CA ASN A 92 -15.49 8.22 10.63
C ASN A 92 -14.25 8.73 9.89
N THR A 93 -14.42 9.62 8.91
CA THR A 93 -13.28 10.27 8.26
C THR A 93 -12.38 10.95 9.27
N TYR A 94 -12.95 11.78 10.16
CA TYR A 94 -12.23 12.46 11.23
C TYR A 94 -11.47 11.49 12.14
N LEU A 95 -12.09 10.37 12.52
CA LEU A 95 -11.45 9.34 13.35
C LEU A 95 -10.18 8.79 12.68
N TYR A 96 -10.26 8.42 11.40
CA TYR A 96 -9.11 7.84 10.70
C TYR A 96 -8.05 8.88 10.32
N VAL A 97 -8.43 10.10 9.91
CA VAL A 97 -7.42 11.15 9.64
C VAL A 97 -6.73 11.60 10.92
N SER A 98 -7.41 11.62 12.06
CA SER A 98 -6.77 11.98 13.33
C SER A 98 -5.70 10.97 13.70
N LYS A 99 -6.02 9.67 13.57
CA LYS A 99 -5.06 8.59 13.78
C LYS A 99 -3.90 8.65 12.79
N SER A 100 -4.14 8.94 11.51
CA SER A 100 -3.05 9.03 10.52
C SER A 100 -2.14 10.23 10.74
N VAL A 101 -2.68 11.36 11.23
CA VAL A 101 -1.86 12.53 11.62
C VAL A 101 -1.03 12.24 12.88
N GLU A 102 -1.57 11.49 13.83
CA GLU A 102 -0.84 11.03 15.04
C GLU A 102 0.23 9.98 14.73
N ASN A 103 0.02 9.21 13.67
CA ASN A 103 0.92 8.19 13.18
C ASN A 103 1.30 8.53 11.74
N PRO A 104 2.05 9.64 11.52
CA PRO A 104 2.44 10.07 10.18
C PRO A 104 3.19 8.94 9.48
N PRO A 105 3.34 8.99 8.14
CA PRO A 105 4.12 8.00 7.44
C PRO A 105 5.47 7.96 8.14
N GLN A 106 5.72 6.84 8.82
CA GLN A 106 7.05 6.60 9.29
C GLN A 106 7.87 6.52 8.01
N ASN A 107 9.14 6.87 8.05
CA ASN A 107 10.08 6.23 7.13
C ASN A 107 10.05 4.75 7.50
N VAL A 108 8.94 4.05 7.19
CA VAL A 108 8.85 2.61 7.29
C VAL A 108 10.02 2.21 6.45
N ASN A 109 10.95 1.52 7.09
CA ASN A 109 12.11 0.94 6.48
C ASN A 109 11.62 -0.07 5.44
N LEU A 110 11.23 0.49 4.33
CA LEU A 110 10.96 -0.07 3.07
C LEU A 110 11.91 0.73 2.18
N SER A 111 12.74 0.03 1.47
CA SER A 111 12.04 -0.83 0.57
C SER A 111 12.91 -2.03 0.32
N PHE A 112 12.44 -3.20 0.75
CA PHE A 112 12.84 -4.44 0.10
C PHE A 112 12.74 -4.25 -1.41
N MET A 113 11.83 -3.42 -1.94
CA MET A 113 11.74 -3.06 -3.35
C MET A 113 12.76 -1.99 -3.81
N LYS A 114 13.25 -1.04 -2.99
CA LYS A 114 14.41 -0.16 -3.28
C LYS A 114 15.69 -1.00 -3.25
N TYR A 115 15.79 -1.93 -2.30
CA TYR A 115 16.84 -2.96 -2.18
C TYR A 115 16.77 -3.97 -3.33
N LEU A 116 15.59 -4.40 -3.77
CA LEU A 116 15.36 -5.30 -4.89
C LEU A 116 15.61 -4.56 -6.20
N SER A 117 15.14 -3.32 -6.36
CA SER A 117 15.48 -2.42 -7.47
C SER A 117 16.99 -2.27 -7.58
N TRP A 118 17.67 -2.00 -6.47
CA TRP A 118 19.13 -1.92 -6.40
C TRP A 118 19.82 -3.26 -6.70
N LEU A 119 19.35 -4.38 -6.15
CA LEU A 119 19.86 -5.74 -6.40
C LEU A 119 19.69 -6.18 -7.85
N LEU A 120 18.61 -5.75 -8.51
CA LEU A 120 18.30 -6.10 -9.89
C LEU A 120 19.08 -5.28 -10.92
N LYS A 121 19.71 -4.15 -10.53
CA LYS A 121 20.52 -3.29 -11.41
C LYS A 121 21.54 -4.05 -12.29
N PRO A 122 22.41 -4.94 -11.76
CA PRO A 122 23.34 -5.69 -12.60
C PRO A 122 22.65 -6.61 -13.62
N PHE A 123 21.47 -7.13 -13.28
CA PHE A 123 20.70 -8.04 -14.14
C PHE A 123 19.78 -7.31 -15.15
N ALA A 124 19.40 -6.06 -14.87
CA ALA A 124 18.70 -5.16 -15.79
C ALA A 124 19.58 -4.70 -16.97
N LEU A 125 20.90 -4.69 -16.78
CA LEU A 125 21.86 -4.46 -17.87
C LEU A 125 21.91 -5.66 -18.82
N LEU A 126 21.74 -6.86 -18.29
CA LEU A 126 21.86 -8.13 -19.02
C LEU A 126 20.55 -8.62 -19.66
N SER A 127 19.39 -8.15 -19.18
CA SER A 127 18.10 -8.56 -19.74
C SER A 127 17.09 -7.41 -19.80
N LYS A 128 16.48 -7.24 -20.98
CA LYS A 128 15.41 -6.25 -21.22
C LYS A 128 14.19 -6.49 -20.33
N ARG A 129 13.91 -7.73 -19.95
CA ARG A 129 12.79 -8.08 -19.06
C ARG A 129 12.98 -7.59 -17.62
N ILE A 130 14.17 -7.75 -17.05
CA ILE A 130 14.45 -7.30 -15.68
C ILE A 130 14.49 -5.77 -15.62
N ARG A 131 14.98 -5.12 -16.68
CA ARG A 131 14.94 -3.66 -16.82
C ARG A 131 13.52 -3.11 -16.69
N HIS A 132 12.55 -3.73 -17.37
CA HIS A 132 11.18 -3.26 -17.33
C HIS A 132 10.52 -3.44 -15.95
N VAL A 133 10.86 -4.52 -15.24
CA VAL A 133 10.44 -4.72 -13.84
C VAL A 133 11.05 -3.65 -12.92
N GLN A 134 12.31 -3.28 -13.15
CA GLN A 134 12.99 -2.25 -12.36
C GLN A 134 12.41 -0.84 -12.60
N GLU A 135 12.05 -0.51 -13.84
CA GLU A 135 11.45 0.78 -14.22
C GLU A 135 10.07 0.95 -13.55
N SER A 136 9.19 -0.04 -13.66
CA SER A 136 7.87 -0.02 -12.99
C SER A 136 8.00 0.13 -11.48
N ILE A 137 8.87 -0.66 -10.85
CA ILE A 137 9.18 -0.52 -9.42
C ILE A 137 9.62 0.92 -9.12
N HIS A 138 10.56 1.51 -9.88
CA HIS A 138 11.09 2.83 -9.57
C HIS A 138 10.07 3.97 -9.69
N GLU A 139 9.23 3.96 -10.72
CA GLU A 139 8.15 4.94 -10.92
C GLU A 139 7.14 4.87 -9.78
N ASP A 140 6.67 3.65 -9.46
CA ASP A 140 5.68 3.43 -8.40
C ASP A 140 6.17 3.95 -7.02
N PHE A 141 7.48 3.85 -6.70
CA PHE A 141 8.02 4.34 -5.40
C PHE A 141 8.23 5.85 -5.32
N VAL A 142 8.56 6.52 -6.43
CA VAL A 142 8.68 7.99 -6.41
C VAL A 142 7.30 8.62 -6.26
N ASP A 143 6.30 8.02 -6.91
CA ASP A 143 4.91 8.45 -6.79
C ASP A 143 4.34 8.15 -5.40
N GLU A 144 4.71 7.02 -4.77
CA GLU A 144 4.28 6.68 -3.40
C GLU A 144 4.82 7.68 -2.35
N ASP A 145 6.13 8.00 -2.36
CA ASP A 145 6.73 8.97 -1.43
C ASP A 145 6.09 10.38 -1.60
N ALA A 146 5.72 10.77 -2.83
CA ALA A 146 5.02 12.02 -3.11
C ALA A 146 3.56 11.98 -2.62
N ASN A 147 2.86 10.88 -2.91
CA ASN A 147 1.46 10.68 -2.55
C ASN A 147 1.27 10.59 -1.02
N GLU A 148 2.20 9.97 -0.28
CA GLU A 148 2.14 9.94 1.19
C GLU A 148 2.24 11.34 1.81
N ASN A 149 3.07 12.21 1.24
CA ASN A 149 3.17 13.60 1.68
C ASN A 149 1.87 14.37 1.39
N GLU A 150 1.30 14.20 0.19
CA GLU A 150 -0.01 14.78 -0.16
C GLU A 150 -1.13 14.27 0.74
N ASP A 151 -1.12 12.97 1.06
CA ASP A 151 -2.11 12.33 1.92
C ASP A 151 -2.01 12.80 3.37
N LEU A 152 -0.79 13.00 3.87
CA LEU A 152 -0.58 13.58 5.20
C LEU A 152 -1.08 15.03 5.25
N GLU A 153 -0.81 15.82 4.21
CA GLU A 153 -1.33 17.19 4.12
C GLU A 153 -2.85 17.22 4.06
N TRP A 154 -3.46 16.35 3.24
CA TRP A 154 -4.91 16.23 3.16
C TRP A 154 -5.51 15.86 4.50
N ALA A 155 -4.93 14.89 5.21
CA ALA A 155 -5.40 14.45 6.53
C ALA A 155 -5.35 15.59 7.56
N LYS A 156 -4.25 16.38 7.57
CA LYS A 156 -4.12 17.58 8.44
C LYS A 156 -5.21 18.61 8.14
N LYS A 157 -5.38 18.97 6.87
CA LYS A 157 -6.41 19.93 6.42
C LYS A 157 -7.82 19.48 6.79
N TYR A 158 -8.13 18.19 6.61
CA TYR A 158 -9.43 17.64 6.99
C TYR A 158 -9.66 17.69 8.51
N LYS A 159 -8.64 17.32 9.29
CA LYS A 159 -8.71 17.37 10.76
C LYS A 159 -9.00 18.79 11.25
N GLU A 160 -8.25 19.78 10.78
CA GLU A 160 -8.43 21.19 11.10
C GLU A 160 -9.83 21.69 10.72
N TRP A 161 -10.30 21.36 9.51
CA TRP A 161 -11.65 21.70 9.07
C TRP A 161 -12.72 21.12 10.00
N TYR A 162 -12.62 19.83 10.32
CA TYR A 162 -13.61 19.15 11.18
C TYR A 162 -13.62 19.79 12.58
N GLU A 163 -12.44 20.05 13.15
CA GLU A 163 -12.33 20.69 14.46
C GLU A 163 -12.94 22.09 14.44
N SER A 164 -12.65 22.93 13.44
CA SER A 164 -13.25 24.27 13.33
C SER A 164 -14.77 24.28 13.19
N LYS A 165 -15.36 23.18 12.67
CA LYS A 165 -16.80 23.05 12.45
C LYS A 165 -17.54 22.57 13.70
N TYR A 166 -16.89 21.81 14.56
CA TYR A 166 -17.54 21.06 15.66
C TYR A 166 -16.94 21.32 17.05
N HIS A 167 -15.85 22.07 17.16
CA HIS A 167 -15.18 22.47 18.41
C HIS A 167 -14.95 23.99 18.46
#